data_AF-A0A813GNT3-F1
#
_entry.id   AF-A0A813GNT3-F1
#
_cell.length_a   1.000
_cell.length_b   1.000
_cell.length_c   1.000
_cell.angle_alpha   90.00
_cell.angle_beta   90.00
_cell.angle_gamma   90.00
#
_symmetry.space_group_name_H-M   'P 1'
#
loop_
_entity.id
_entity.type
_entity.pdbx_description
1 polymer ?
#
loop_
_entity_poly.entity_id
_entity_poly.type
_entity_poly.pdbx_seq_one_letter_code
_entity_poly.pdbx_strand_id
1 'polypeptide(L)'
;MPLEQRWRPVVAPPSIEAATVEDWKSHPRLQKHVQRFLDSPDPGKVLSRYAAQAQNLNPEKLLRIAVHVGAWVALLPLEQAAAALSSEEEDVSQPSPVQVLAEILRLRGRAKISDWLQGVLHLVALRLQHVRREMHGQGARPWMELRRSMPKIIWRELRSQLPGIPACCESKEQQQPADQVPFKRKTPPEQTEPDGPRAAAEAESDMLLQCLCLASEVLLASEKNINKLGTAKALRRFYRDGAAFSNSNLEERTLHLDSLEEQLVKAVASESWDQVCSLIREAAATLAAPRQKAALSEPAVPMPEDAQDRLQANLQSKLRRLICRGLGCLDLSDAGTASQLEPALCFMKLLIERFKVRGQLEEARAAKQWMLLQGFITAEATTKAGASLGNSLTEDSCRTDDAFIRKGKVIWSGEDRGSSKDGVYIPGVKVKSNPLVRNTGNDVSLICDKCGIKLWSSWVFEYRGKVHSLVPRHGHNACGGKYVPTDAKLSVKRDNTEHLDMCPHGGALRHCVKCEGSGICVHKKRTSSCPHCLAAGYKKRTQKARTREVKTSRISFVVAGICTTTLMCLKCTPSVVYFPGCV
;
A
#
# COMPACT_ATOMS: atom_id res chain seq x y z
N MET A 1 34.49 19.50 22.52
CA MET A 1 33.47 20.39 21.90
C MET A 1 32.16 19.63 21.76
N PRO A 2 30.99 20.21 22.13
CA PRO A 2 29.71 19.51 22.09
C PRO A 2 29.24 19.29 20.64
N LEU A 3 28.72 18.10 20.35
CA LEU A 3 28.26 17.64 19.02
C LEU A 3 27.03 18.40 18.48
N GLU A 4 26.39 19.24 19.28
CA GLU A 4 25.11 19.88 18.93
C GLU A 4 25.24 21.22 18.18
N GLN A 5 26.42 21.86 18.15
CA GLN A 5 26.61 23.19 17.53
C GLN A 5 27.03 23.18 16.05
N ARG A 6 27.00 22.03 15.33
CA ARG A 6 27.60 21.93 13.98
C ARG A 6 26.64 21.94 12.78
N TRP A 7 25.35 22.15 12.97
CA TRP A 7 24.37 22.15 11.87
C TRP A 7 23.99 23.59 11.48
N ARG A 8 24.83 24.20 10.63
CA ARG A 8 24.38 25.32 9.78
C ARG A 8 23.19 24.85 8.93
N PRO A 9 22.26 25.74 8.53
CA PRO A 9 21.11 25.38 7.71
C PRO A 9 21.55 24.52 6.53
N VAL A 10 20.95 23.34 6.42
CA VAL A 10 21.24 22.38 5.37
C VAL A 10 20.85 23.04 4.05
N VAL A 11 21.85 23.51 3.29
CA VAL A 11 21.63 24.00 1.92
C VAL A 11 20.92 22.88 1.17
N ALA A 12 19.72 23.18 0.67
CA ALA A 12 18.93 22.24 -0.10
C ALA A 12 19.71 21.80 -1.35
N PRO A 13 19.53 20.56 -1.85
CA PRO A 13 20.13 20.20 -3.12
C PRO A 13 19.62 21.16 -4.21
N PRO A 14 20.48 21.57 -5.15
CA PRO A 14 20.02 22.26 -6.34
C PRO A 14 18.91 21.45 -7.03
N SER A 15 17.89 22.12 -7.58
CA SER A 15 16.88 21.42 -8.37
C SER A 15 17.57 20.78 -9.59
N ILE A 16 17.36 19.49 -9.80
CA ILE A 16 17.99 18.74 -10.91
C ILE A 16 17.59 19.31 -12.27
N GLU A 17 16.40 19.92 -12.37
CA GLU A 17 15.90 20.52 -13.61
C GLU A 17 16.44 21.92 -13.87
N ALA A 18 16.79 22.67 -12.80
CA ALA A 18 17.20 24.07 -12.93
C ALA A 18 18.71 24.28 -12.77
N ALA A 19 19.40 23.33 -12.12
CA ALA A 19 20.82 23.45 -11.81
C ALA A 19 21.68 22.95 -12.96
N THR A 20 22.64 23.76 -13.36
CA THR A 20 23.66 23.41 -14.33
C THR A 20 24.64 22.38 -13.74
N VAL A 21 25.42 21.74 -14.60
CA VAL A 21 26.50 20.82 -14.18
C VAL A 21 27.51 21.57 -13.31
N GLU A 22 27.75 22.83 -13.63
CA GLU A 22 28.66 23.75 -12.95
C GLU A 22 28.16 24.08 -11.54
N ASP A 23 26.85 24.23 -11.35
CA ASP A 23 26.25 24.44 -10.02
C ASP A 23 26.50 23.25 -9.09
N TRP A 24 26.36 22.03 -9.62
CA TRP A 24 26.64 20.82 -8.85
C TRP A 24 28.14 20.66 -8.57
N LYS A 25 29.01 20.93 -9.56
CA LYS A 25 30.47 20.89 -9.37
C LYS A 25 30.93 21.89 -8.32
N SER A 26 30.42 23.12 -8.35
CA SER A 26 30.79 24.19 -7.40
C SER A 26 30.05 24.11 -6.07
N HIS A 27 29.10 23.18 -5.90
CA HIS A 27 28.26 23.12 -4.72
C HIS A 27 29.10 22.96 -3.43
N PRO A 28 29.00 23.89 -2.44
CA PRO A 28 29.87 23.91 -1.26
C PRO A 28 29.89 22.61 -0.45
N ARG A 29 28.74 21.92 -0.40
CA ARG A 29 28.62 20.62 0.28
C ARG A 29 29.45 19.52 -0.39
N LEU A 30 29.42 19.42 -1.72
CA LEU A 30 30.17 18.38 -2.44
C LEU A 30 31.67 18.67 -2.37
N GLN A 31 32.05 19.94 -2.57
CA GLN A 31 33.43 20.41 -2.38
C GLN A 31 33.95 20.09 -0.97
N LYS A 32 33.15 20.32 0.07
CA LYS A 32 33.51 19.94 1.44
C LYS A 32 33.69 18.43 1.64
N HIS A 33 32.93 17.59 0.94
CA HIS A 33 33.12 16.14 1.01
C HIS A 33 34.42 15.69 0.33
N VAL A 34 34.78 16.31 -0.79
CA VAL A 34 36.04 16.07 -1.50
C VAL A 34 37.23 16.58 -0.68
N GLN A 35 37.16 17.81 -0.19
CA GLN A 35 38.23 18.40 0.62
C GLN A 35 38.50 17.57 1.88
N ARG A 36 37.45 17.14 2.59
CA ARG A 36 37.61 16.26 3.76
C ARG A 36 38.23 14.90 3.45
N PHE A 37 38.06 14.42 2.23
CA PHE A 37 38.67 13.17 1.78
C PHE A 37 40.15 13.38 1.46
N LEU A 38 40.48 14.49 0.78
CA LEU A 38 41.86 14.89 0.50
C LEU A 38 42.65 15.25 1.78
N ASP A 39 42.00 15.89 2.76
CA ASP A 39 42.59 16.23 4.06
C ASP A 39 42.73 15.00 4.98
N SER A 40 42.20 13.84 4.59
CA SER A 40 42.32 12.63 5.40
C SER A 40 43.77 12.15 5.38
N PRO A 41 44.40 11.90 6.54
CA PRO A 41 45.79 11.41 6.59
C PRO A 41 45.93 10.04 5.89
N ASP A 42 44.84 9.28 5.82
CA ASP A 42 44.78 8.00 5.13
C ASP A 42 43.42 7.88 4.39
N PRO A 43 43.34 8.34 3.12
CA PRO A 43 42.13 8.23 2.32
C PRO A 43 41.75 6.76 2.03
N GLY A 44 42.75 5.88 2.02
CA GLY A 44 42.63 4.43 1.89
C GLY A 44 41.78 3.77 2.96
N LYS A 45 42.13 4.01 4.22
CA LYS A 45 41.34 3.56 5.38
C LYS A 45 39.93 4.11 5.36
N VAL A 46 39.71 5.32 4.84
CA VAL A 46 38.36 5.87 4.66
C VAL A 46 37.58 5.03 3.65
N LEU A 47 38.16 4.69 2.50
CA LEU A 47 37.53 3.86 1.47
C LEU A 47 37.24 2.44 1.97
N SER A 48 38.22 1.78 2.61
CA SER A 48 38.05 0.45 3.19
C SER A 48 36.93 0.42 4.25
N ARG A 49 36.85 1.44 5.10
CA ARG A 49 35.74 1.58 6.07
C ARG A 49 34.39 1.73 5.37
N TYR A 50 34.30 2.52 4.31
CA TYR A 50 33.05 2.71 3.57
C TYR A 50 32.61 1.42 2.85
N ALA A 51 33.56 0.70 2.25
CA ALA A 51 33.32 -0.60 1.62
C ALA A 51 32.82 -1.64 2.63
N ALA A 52 33.49 -1.77 3.78
CA ALA A 52 33.08 -2.70 4.85
C ALA A 52 31.70 -2.34 5.44
N GLN A 53 31.43 -1.04 5.64
CA GLN A 53 30.14 -0.60 6.14
C GLN A 53 29.00 -0.84 5.14
N ALA A 54 29.23 -0.69 3.84
CA ALA A 54 28.18 -0.81 2.82
C ALA A 54 27.44 -2.16 2.87
N GLN A 55 28.10 -3.24 3.30
CA GLN A 55 27.52 -4.58 3.37
C GLN A 55 26.45 -4.75 4.48
N ASN A 56 26.53 -3.96 5.56
CA ASN A 56 25.72 -4.15 6.77
C ASN A 56 24.79 -2.96 7.10
N LEU A 57 24.73 -1.97 6.22
CA LEU A 57 24.00 -0.74 6.48
C LEU A 57 22.54 -0.81 6.03
N ASN A 58 21.69 -0.10 6.77
CA ASN A 58 20.33 0.17 6.32
C ASN A 58 20.33 1.01 5.02
N PRO A 59 19.25 0.95 4.22
CA PRO A 59 19.20 1.64 2.92
C PRO A 59 19.47 3.15 2.99
N GLU A 60 19.05 3.82 4.06
CA GLU A 60 19.23 5.27 4.21
C GLU A 60 20.70 5.66 4.40
N LYS A 61 21.43 4.93 5.26
CA LYS A 61 22.86 5.15 5.48
C LYS A 61 23.67 4.79 4.24
N LEU A 62 23.27 3.75 3.51
CA LEU A 62 23.88 3.36 2.24
C LEU A 62 23.76 4.48 1.19
N LEU A 63 22.59 5.13 1.08
CA LEU A 63 22.40 6.28 0.18
C LEU A 63 23.28 7.47 0.56
N ARG A 64 23.46 7.74 1.86
CA ARG A 64 24.34 8.81 2.33
C ARG A 64 25.80 8.55 1.97
N ILE A 65 26.25 7.32 2.15
CA ILE A 65 27.59 6.87 1.74
C ILE A 65 27.76 6.99 0.23
N ALA A 66 26.78 6.57 -0.56
CA ALA A 66 26.81 6.69 -2.02
C ALA A 66 26.98 8.15 -2.48
N VAL A 67 26.36 9.13 -1.79
CA VAL A 67 26.55 10.56 -2.08
C VAL A 67 27.98 11.01 -1.81
N HIS A 68 28.59 10.58 -0.70
CA HIS A 68 29.97 10.97 -0.38
C HIS A 68 30.96 10.39 -1.40
N VAL A 69 30.90 9.08 -1.65
CA VAL A 69 31.80 8.41 -2.60
C VAL A 69 31.54 8.88 -4.03
N GLY A 70 30.27 9.09 -4.39
CA GLY A 70 29.88 9.68 -5.66
C GLY A 70 30.47 11.06 -5.89
N ALA A 71 30.54 11.91 -4.85
CA ALA A 71 31.18 13.22 -4.95
C ALA A 71 32.69 13.11 -5.23
N TRP A 72 33.37 12.16 -4.57
CA TRP A 72 34.79 11.91 -4.80
C TRP A 72 35.04 11.45 -6.25
N VAL A 73 34.27 10.46 -6.71
CA VAL A 73 34.37 9.97 -8.09
C VAL A 73 34.06 11.07 -9.10
N ALA A 74 33.08 11.93 -8.82
CA ALA A 74 32.69 13.02 -9.70
C ALA A 74 33.73 14.14 -9.79
N LEU A 75 34.43 14.47 -8.70
CA LEU A 75 35.16 15.73 -8.57
C LEU A 75 36.69 15.61 -8.36
N LEU A 76 37.24 14.45 -7.96
CA LEU A 76 38.70 14.27 -7.86
C LEU A 76 39.37 14.31 -9.24
N PRO A 77 40.71 14.42 -9.38
CA PRO A 77 41.41 14.10 -10.63
C PRO A 77 41.16 12.66 -11.11
N LEU A 78 41.31 12.38 -12.41
CA LEU A 78 40.92 11.08 -12.99
C LEU A 78 41.77 9.93 -12.47
N GLU A 79 43.05 10.20 -12.32
CA GLU A 79 44.07 9.30 -11.81
C GLU A 79 43.76 8.96 -10.35
N GLN A 80 43.43 9.97 -9.53
CA GLN A 80 43.12 9.77 -8.10
C GLN A 80 41.79 9.04 -7.86
N ALA A 81 40.78 9.25 -8.72
CA ALA A 81 39.51 8.54 -8.59
C ALA A 81 39.63 7.05 -8.96
N ALA A 82 40.53 6.72 -9.90
CA ALA A 82 40.71 5.38 -10.43
C ALA A 82 41.78 4.57 -9.69
N ALA A 83 42.83 5.24 -9.19
CA ALA A 83 43.96 4.59 -8.54
C ALA A 83 43.52 3.86 -7.27
N ALA A 84 43.88 2.58 -7.20
CA ALA A 84 43.95 1.90 -5.91
C ALA A 84 45.04 2.60 -5.10
N LEU A 85 44.73 2.96 -3.86
CA LEU A 85 45.71 3.58 -2.98
C LEU A 85 46.64 2.47 -2.49
N SER A 86 47.87 2.44 -3.00
CA SER A 86 48.90 1.54 -2.51
C SER A 86 49.43 2.09 -1.19
N SER A 87 49.21 1.38 -0.10
CA SER A 87 49.96 1.59 1.14
C SER A 87 51.33 0.92 0.97
N GLU A 88 52.42 1.65 1.19
CA GLU A 88 53.78 1.07 1.12
C GLU A 88 54.02 -0.01 2.20
N GLU A 89 53.17 -0.04 3.24
CA GLU A 89 53.40 -0.87 4.43
C GLU A 89 52.65 -2.21 4.45
N GLU A 90 51.68 -2.47 3.56
CA GLU A 90 50.90 -3.72 3.57
C GLU A 90 50.48 -4.16 2.15
N ASP A 91 50.66 -5.44 1.82
CA ASP A 91 50.31 -6.10 0.54
C ASP A 91 48.78 -6.19 0.28
N VAL A 92 47.99 -5.33 0.94
CA VAL A 92 46.53 -5.26 0.83
C VAL A 92 46.16 -4.08 -0.06
N SER A 93 45.88 -4.37 -1.33
CA SER A 93 45.40 -3.36 -2.28
C SER A 93 44.10 -2.72 -1.78
N GLN A 94 44.14 -1.42 -1.48
CA GLN A 94 42.98 -0.67 -1.01
C GLN A 94 42.06 -0.31 -2.18
N PRO A 95 40.73 -0.39 -2.01
CA PRO A 95 39.81 -0.15 -3.11
C PRO A 95 39.82 1.33 -3.52
N SER A 96 39.74 1.61 -4.81
CA SER A 96 39.61 2.99 -5.32
C SER A 96 38.20 3.56 -5.12
N PRO A 97 38.01 4.89 -5.11
CA PRO A 97 36.68 5.51 -5.01
C PRO A 97 35.67 4.97 -6.03
N VAL A 98 36.12 4.70 -7.26
CA VAL A 98 35.30 4.14 -8.33
C VAL A 98 34.81 2.73 -8.00
N GLN A 99 35.70 1.87 -7.47
CA GLN A 99 35.35 0.51 -7.07
C GLN A 99 34.35 0.51 -5.91
N VAL A 100 34.58 1.35 -4.90
CA VAL A 100 33.68 1.48 -3.75
C VAL A 100 32.29 1.96 -4.18
N LEU A 101 32.21 2.95 -5.08
CA LEU A 101 30.92 3.44 -5.58
C LEU A 101 30.18 2.38 -6.40
N ALA A 102 30.87 1.65 -7.27
CA ALA A 102 30.27 0.58 -8.05
C ALA A 102 29.63 -0.47 -7.14
N GLU A 103 30.36 -0.89 -6.10
CA GLU A 103 29.88 -1.88 -5.13
C GLU A 103 28.68 -1.35 -4.32
N ILE A 104 28.72 -0.11 -3.84
CA ILE A 104 27.60 0.52 -3.14
C ILE A 104 26.34 0.57 -4.02
N LEU A 105 26.49 0.92 -5.30
CA LEU A 105 25.35 1.00 -6.23
C LEU A 105 24.76 -0.39 -6.53
N ARG A 106 25.59 -1.44 -6.58
CA ARG A 106 25.16 -2.84 -6.69
C ARG A 106 24.35 -3.27 -5.46
N LEU A 107 24.87 -3.01 -4.26
CA LEU A 107 24.20 -3.33 -2.99
C LEU A 107 22.89 -2.55 -2.80
N ARG A 108 22.79 -1.33 -3.34
CA ARG A 108 21.57 -0.51 -3.27
C ARG A 108 20.37 -1.17 -3.95
N GLY A 109 20.60 -1.96 -5.00
CA GLY A 109 19.54 -2.57 -5.81
C GLY A 109 18.58 -1.53 -6.41
N ARG A 110 17.27 -1.66 -6.13
CA ARG A 110 16.19 -0.81 -6.68
C ARG A 110 15.68 0.27 -5.72
N ALA A 111 16.39 0.54 -4.62
CA ALA A 111 15.96 1.57 -3.66
C ALA A 111 15.80 2.95 -4.34
N LYS A 112 14.85 3.74 -3.85
CA LYS A 112 14.59 5.10 -4.32
C LYS A 112 15.83 5.96 -4.14
N ILE A 113 16.24 6.63 -5.22
CA ILE A 113 17.39 7.55 -5.25
C ILE A 113 16.93 8.88 -4.63
N SER A 114 17.73 9.46 -3.74
CA SER A 114 17.49 10.81 -3.21
C SER A 114 17.94 11.86 -4.21
N ASP A 115 17.39 13.07 -4.14
CA ASP A 115 17.73 14.15 -5.09
C ASP A 115 19.23 14.48 -5.06
N TRP A 116 19.86 14.42 -3.88
CA TRP A 116 21.31 14.53 -3.70
C TRP A 116 22.08 13.45 -4.46
N LEU A 117 21.68 12.18 -4.31
CA LEU A 117 22.36 11.08 -4.99
C LEU A 117 22.12 11.17 -6.50
N GLN A 118 20.92 11.56 -6.92
CA GLN A 118 20.59 11.72 -8.33
C GLN A 118 21.49 12.80 -8.97
N GLY A 119 21.61 13.98 -8.38
CA GLY A 119 22.50 15.04 -8.88
C GLY A 119 23.98 14.62 -8.94
N VAL A 120 24.48 13.96 -7.89
CA VAL A 120 25.86 13.42 -7.88
C VAL A 120 26.06 12.34 -8.96
N LEU A 121 25.09 11.44 -9.14
CA LEU A 121 25.18 10.40 -10.17
C LEU A 121 25.12 10.98 -11.59
N HIS A 122 24.48 12.14 -11.82
CA HIS A 122 24.58 12.84 -13.11
C HIS A 122 26.01 13.32 -13.38
N LEU A 123 26.70 13.89 -12.37
CA LEU A 123 28.11 14.26 -12.51
C LEU A 123 28.99 13.04 -12.80
N VAL A 124 28.77 11.93 -12.11
CA VAL A 124 29.48 10.67 -12.35
C VAL A 124 29.22 10.14 -13.76
N ALA A 125 27.98 10.21 -14.24
CA ALA A 125 27.62 9.76 -15.59
C ALA A 125 28.28 10.60 -16.69
N LEU A 126 28.33 11.92 -16.52
CA LEU A 126 29.08 12.82 -17.42
C LEU A 126 30.56 12.48 -17.44
N ARG A 127 31.13 12.22 -16.26
CA ARG A 127 32.53 11.83 -16.14
C ARG A 127 32.82 10.50 -16.83
N LEU A 128 31.95 9.50 -16.67
CA LEU A 128 32.08 8.21 -17.36
C LEU A 128 32.11 8.35 -18.90
N GLN A 129 31.49 9.39 -19.47
CA GLN A 129 31.56 9.65 -20.91
C GLN A 129 32.91 10.21 -21.34
N HIS A 130 33.50 11.07 -20.51
CA HIS A 130 34.85 11.60 -20.73
C HIS A 130 35.89 10.47 -20.64
N VAL A 131 35.82 9.65 -19.58
CA VAL A 131 36.72 8.50 -19.37
C VAL A 131 36.66 7.50 -20.52
N ARG A 132 35.48 7.28 -21.10
CA ARG A 132 35.31 6.39 -22.25
C ARG A 132 36.17 6.79 -23.46
N ARG A 133 36.47 8.08 -23.61
CA ARG A 133 37.27 8.60 -24.74
C ARG A 133 38.78 8.47 -24.49
N GLU A 134 39.20 8.51 -23.23
CA GLU A 134 40.61 8.70 -22.87
C GLU A 134 41.28 7.45 -22.31
N MET A 135 40.53 6.54 -21.67
CA MET A 135 41.13 5.41 -20.97
C MET A 135 41.09 4.11 -21.75
N HIS A 136 42.28 3.66 -22.13
CA HIS A 136 42.60 2.31 -22.55
C HIS A 136 43.56 1.67 -21.53
N GLY A 137 43.43 0.37 -21.24
CA GLY A 137 44.34 -0.36 -20.33
C GLY A 137 43.73 -0.79 -18.99
N GLN A 138 44.59 -1.20 -18.04
CA GLN A 138 44.18 -1.82 -16.77
C GLN A 138 43.30 -0.93 -15.87
N GLY A 139 43.47 0.40 -15.96
CA GLY A 139 42.64 1.38 -15.25
C GLY A 139 41.19 1.47 -15.74
N ALA A 140 40.85 0.91 -16.90
CA ALA A 140 39.50 0.98 -17.47
C ALA A 140 38.49 0.06 -16.76
N ARG A 141 38.96 -1.03 -16.13
CA ARG A 141 38.08 -2.05 -15.54
C ARG A 141 37.16 -1.51 -14.43
N PRO A 142 37.66 -0.76 -13.41
CA PRO A 142 36.79 -0.15 -12.41
C PRO A 142 35.71 0.76 -12.98
N TRP A 143 36.04 1.57 -14.00
CA TRP A 143 35.09 2.49 -14.63
C TRP A 143 33.99 1.75 -15.40
N MET A 144 34.34 0.64 -16.07
CA MET A 144 33.36 -0.22 -16.73
C MET A 144 32.40 -0.86 -15.74
N GLU A 145 32.90 -1.30 -14.58
CA GLU A 145 32.07 -1.88 -13.53
C GLU A 145 31.13 -0.84 -12.90
N LEU A 146 31.65 0.37 -12.64
CA LEU A 146 30.82 1.49 -12.20
C LEU A 146 29.72 1.80 -13.23
N ARG A 147 30.06 1.87 -14.52
CA ARG A 147 29.10 2.10 -15.61
C ARG A 147 27.99 1.06 -15.64
N ARG A 148 28.31 -0.23 -15.43
CA ARG A 148 27.32 -1.32 -15.34
C ARG A 148 26.41 -1.19 -14.12
N SER A 149 26.96 -0.70 -13.01
CA SER A 149 26.24 -0.51 -11.74
C SER A 149 25.36 0.76 -11.71
N MET A 150 25.54 1.67 -12.68
CA MET A 150 24.78 2.92 -12.73
C MET A 150 23.28 2.70 -13.01
N PRO A 151 22.37 3.36 -12.27
CA PRO A 151 20.94 3.23 -12.51
C PRO A 151 20.53 3.71 -13.91
N LYS A 152 19.76 2.89 -14.64
CA LYS A 152 19.28 3.21 -16.00
C LYS A 152 18.53 4.54 -16.11
N ILE A 153 17.86 4.96 -15.04
CA ILE A 153 17.13 6.23 -15.00
C ILE A 153 18.08 7.43 -15.17
N ILE A 154 19.26 7.39 -14.57
CA ILE A 154 20.28 8.46 -14.71
C ILE A 154 20.75 8.55 -16.16
N TRP A 155 21.02 7.41 -16.80
CA TRP A 155 21.40 7.39 -18.23
C TRP A 155 20.28 7.86 -19.16
N ARG A 156 19.01 7.67 -18.78
CA ARG A 156 17.87 8.12 -19.57
C ARG A 156 17.70 9.64 -19.44
N GLU A 157 17.75 10.15 -18.21
CA GLU A 157 17.67 11.58 -17.91
C GLU A 157 18.82 12.35 -18.57
N LEU A 158 20.05 11.87 -18.43
CA LEU A 158 21.20 12.50 -19.05
C LEU A 158 21.10 12.55 -20.58
N ARG A 159 20.60 11.48 -21.22
CA ARG A 159 20.34 11.45 -22.68
C ARG A 159 19.27 12.45 -23.10
N SER A 160 18.25 12.67 -22.26
CA SER A 160 17.21 13.67 -22.56
C SER A 160 17.75 15.10 -22.47
N GLN A 161 18.75 15.35 -21.61
CA GLN A 161 19.36 16.67 -21.45
C GLN A 161 20.45 16.95 -22.48
N LEU A 162 21.19 15.93 -22.94
CA LEU A 162 22.33 16.06 -23.83
C LEU A 162 22.17 15.13 -25.05
N PRO A 163 21.48 15.58 -26.11
CA PRO A 163 21.36 14.82 -27.36
C PRO A 163 22.74 14.65 -27.99
N GLY A 164 23.18 13.41 -28.14
CA GLY A 164 24.54 13.06 -28.63
C GLY A 164 25.26 12.03 -27.77
N ILE A 165 24.73 11.73 -26.58
CA ILE A 165 25.19 10.59 -25.78
C ILE A 165 24.73 9.31 -26.49
N PRO A 166 25.65 8.43 -26.96
CA PRO A 166 25.26 7.20 -27.61
C PRO A 166 24.37 6.39 -26.66
N ALA A 167 23.26 5.85 -27.16
CA ALA A 167 22.53 4.83 -26.44
C ALA A 167 23.53 3.72 -26.13
N CYS A 168 23.91 3.56 -24.85
CA CYS A 168 24.70 2.41 -24.42
C CYS A 168 24.06 1.17 -25.03
N CYS A 169 24.86 0.26 -25.60
CA CYS A 169 24.41 -1.00 -26.17
C CYS A 169 23.45 -1.71 -25.19
N GLU A 170 22.14 -1.48 -25.32
CA GLU A 170 21.11 -2.22 -24.61
C GLU A 170 20.83 -3.55 -25.34
N SER A 171 21.84 -4.10 -26.03
CA SER A 171 21.63 -5.24 -26.91
C SER A 171 22.91 -6.08 -27.03
N LYS A 172 22.84 -7.31 -26.51
CA LYS A 172 23.46 -8.51 -27.12
C LYS A 172 24.98 -8.60 -27.16
N GLU A 173 25.70 -8.19 -26.12
CA GLU A 173 27.14 -8.49 -26.00
C GLU A 173 27.36 -9.82 -25.24
N GLN A 174 27.45 -10.90 -26.03
CA GLN A 174 28.14 -12.17 -25.76
C GLN A 174 27.71 -13.01 -24.53
N GLN A 175 26.65 -13.80 -24.70
CA GLN A 175 26.71 -15.22 -24.32
C GLN A 175 27.25 -15.98 -25.53
N GLN A 176 28.55 -16.29 -25.54
CA GLN A 176 29.08 -17.33 -26.43
C GLN A 176 28.56 -18.68 -25.93
N PRO A 177 27.89 -19.50 -26.77
CA PRO A 177 27.71 -20.91 -26.45
C PRO A 177 29.05 -21.62 -26.72
N ALA A 178 29.63 -22.20 -25.68
CA ALA A 178 30.56 -23.30 -25.86
C ALA A 178 29.80 -24.48 -26.50
N ASP A 179 30.38 -25.02 -27.57
CA ASP A 179 30.14 -26.33 -28.16
C ASP A 179 28.69 -26.79 -28.33
N GLN A 180 28.16 -26.66 -29.56
CA GLN A 180 27.18 -27.64 -30.07
C GLN A 180 27.43 -28.01 -31.54
N VAL A 181 27.67 -29.31 -31.70
CA VAL A 181 27.80 -30.13 -32.92
C VAL A 181 26.51 -30.09 -33.76
N PRO A 182 26.57 -30.14 -35.10
CA PRO A 182 25.37 -30.03 -35.93
C PRO A 182 24.57 -31.32 -35.97
N PHE A 183 23.36 -31.31 -35.40
CA PHE A 183 22.39 -32.40 -35.55
C PHE A 183 21.36 -32.06 -36.64
N LYS A 184 21.27 -32.95 -37.64
CA LYS A 184 20.34 -32.90 -38.79
C LYS A 184 18.87 -32.89 -38.33
N ARG A 185 18.07 -31.98 -38.89
CA ARG A 185 16.61 -31.98 -38.80
C ARG A 185 16.03 -33.16 -39.59
N LYS A 186 15.20 -33.97 -38.92
CA LYS A 186 14.12 -34.73 -39.54
C LYS A 186 12.79 -34.09 -39.12
N THR A 187 11.96 -33.82 -40.12
CA THR A 187 10.56 -33.44 -40.03
C THR A 187 9.74 -34.53 -39.33
N PRO A 188 8.74 -34.18 -38.51
CA PRO A 188 7.62 -35.06 -38.24
C PRO A 188 6.27 -34.45 -38.70
N PRO A 189 5.26 -35.31 -38.91
CA PRO A 189 4.01 -34.95 -39.54
C PRO A 189 2.94 -34.48 -38.54
N GLU A 190 2.05 -33.66 -39.11
CA GLU A 190 0.62 -33.49 -38.86
C GLU A 190 -0.07 -34.60 -38.04
N GLN A 191 -0.70 -34.22 -36.91
CA GLN A 191 -2.10 -34.55 -36.59
C GLN A 191 -2.59 -33.86 -35.29
N THR A 192 -3.88 -33.51 -35.36
CA THR A 192 -4.90 -32.98 -34.44
C THR A 192 -4.92 -33.45 -32.99
N GLU A 193 -5.28 -32.53 -32.07
CA GLU A 193 -6.37 -32.60 -31.07
C GLU A 193 -6.50 -31.20 -30.40
N PRO A 194 -7.70 -30.72 -30.03
CA PRO A 194 -7.91 -29.38 -29.46
C PRO A 194 -8.05 -29.47 -27.93
N ASP A 195 -7.22 -28.76 -27.16
CA ASP A 195 -7.59 -28.48 -25.77
C ASP A 195 -6.93 -27.24 -25.16
N GLY A 196 -7.76 -26.53 -24.40
CA GLY A 196 -7.48 -25.25 -23.75
C GLY A 196 -6.42 -25.35 -22.65
N PRO A 197 -5.45 -24.43 -22.68
CA PRO A 197 -5.42 -23.35 -21.69
C PRO A 197 -5.10 -21.98 -22.33
N ARG A 198 -5.22 -21.88 -23.66
CA ARG A 198 -4.78 -20.72 -24.44
C ARG A 198 -5.68 -19.49 -24.29
N ALA A 199 -6.99 -19.68 -24.13
CA ALA A 199 -7.96 -18.59 -23.99
C ALA A 199 -7.79 -17.79 -22.67
N ALA A 200 -7.36 -18.44 -21.58
CA ALA A 200 -7.10 -17.75 -20.31
C ALA A 200 -5.83 -16.88 -20.37
N ALA A 201 -4.78 -17.39 -21.03
CA ALA A 201 -3.55 -16.64 -21.26
C ALA A 201 -3.75 -15.47 -22.25
N GLU A 202 -4.59 -15.65 -23.27
CA GLU A 202 -4.97 -14.60 -24.21
C GLU A 202 -5.83 -13.51 -23.54
N ALA A 203 -6.75 -13.88 -22.63
CA ALA A 203 -7.52 -12.91 -21.85
C ALA A 203 -6.67 -12.11 -20.85
N GLU A 204 -5.65 -12.71 -20.23
CA GLU A 204 -4.69 -11.98 -19.37
C GLU A 204 -3.77 -11.06 -20.18
N SER A 205 -3.33 -11.51 -21.37
CA SER A 205 -2.53 -10.71 -22.30
C SER A 205 -3.33 -9.50 -22.81
N ASP A 206 -4.59 -9.68 -23.18
CA ASP A 206 -5.48 -8.61 -23.63
C ASP A 206 -5.78 -7.60 -22.51
N MET A 207 -5.92 -8.06 -21.27
CA MET A 207 -6.10 -7.16 -20.12
C MET A 207 -4.85 -6.29 -19.88
N LEU A 208 -3.65 -6.85 -20.02
CA LEU A 208 -2.39 -6.09 -19.89
C LEU A 208 -2.19 -5.13 -21.07
N LEU A 209 -2.49 -5.55 -22.30
CA LEU A 209 -2.48 -4.67 -23.48
C LEU A 209 -3.48 -3.53 -23.32
N GLN A 210 -4.67 -3.82 -22.78
CA GLN A 210 -5.68 -2.83 -22.49
C GLN A 210 -5.24 -1.85 -21.39
N CYS A 211 -4.54 -2.32 -20.35
CA CYS A 211 -3.92 -1.46 -19.33
C CYS A 211 -2.83 -0.55 -19.91
N LEU A 212 -2.01 -1.06 -20.83
CA LEU A 212 -0.97 -0.29 -21.51
C LEU A 212 -1.55 0.73 -22.50
N CYS A 213 -2.60 0.37 -23.25
CA CYS A 213 -3.32 1.30 -24.11
C CYS A 213 -4.07 2.37 -23.29
N LEU A 214 -4.69 2.00 -22.17
CA LEU A 214 -5.26 2.97 -21.22
C LEU A 214 -4.19 3.92 -20.68
N ALA A 215 -3.04 3.40 -20.28
CA ALA A 215 -1.93 4.23 -19.80
C ALA A 215 -1.42 5.17 -20.89
N SER A 216 -1.30 4.70 -22.13
CA SER A 216 -0.90 5.52 -23.28
C SER A 216 -1.92 6.60 -23.60
N GLU A 217 -3.22 6.30 -23.62
CA GLU A 217 -4.27 7.29 -23.88
C GLU A 217 -4.43 8.30 -22.73
N VAL A 218 -4.32 7.87 -21.46
CA VAL A 218 -4.30 8.79 -20.32
C VAL A 218 -3.08 9.70 -20.41
N LEU A 219 -1.91 9.17 -20.77
CA LEU A 219 -0.69 9.95 -20.98
C LEU A 219 -0.89 10.96 -22.11
N LEU A 220 -1.42 10.56 -23.27
CA LEU A 220 -1.67 11.43 -24.42
C LEU A 220 -2.75 12.50 -24.13
N ALA A 221 -3.82 12.14 -23.39
CA ALA A 221 -4.84 13.10 -22.96
C ALA A 221 -4.30 14.10 -21.91
N SER A 222 -3.33 13.65 -21.11
CA SER A 222 -2.66 14.44 -20.07
C SER A 222 -1.51 15.30 -20.63
N GLU A 223 -0.93 14.96 -21.79
CA GLU A 223 0.25 15.64 -22.39
C GLU A 223 0.08 17.16 -22.54
N LYS A 224 -1.14 17.68 -22.71
CA LYS A 224 -1.40 19.13 -22.73
C LYS A 224 -1.23 19.83 -21.37
N ASN A 225 -1.06 19.08 -20.27
CA ASN A 225 -0.87 19.55 -18.89
C ASN A 225 0.33 18.89 -18.17
N ILE A 226 1.11 18.00 -18.82
CA ILE A 226 2.16 17.15 -18.20
C ILE A 226 3.44 17.87 -17.80
N ASN A 227 3.59 19.18 -18.04
CA ASN A 227 4.83 19.91 -17.72
C ASN A 227 5.19 19.96 -16.21
N LYS A 228 4.40 19.33 -15.33
CA LYS A 228 4.76 19.10 -13.92
C LYS A 228 5.26 17.66 -13.74
N LEU A 229 6.57 17.48 -13.56
CA LEU A 229 7.25 16.20 -13.30
C LEU A 229 6.60 15.37 -12.16
N GLY A 230 5.88 16.02 -11.24
CA GLY A 230 5.10 15.39 -10.18
C GLY A 230 3.99 14.45 -10.69
N THR A 231 3.31 14.81 -11.77
CA THR A 231 2.13 14.08 -12.28
C THR A 231 2.52 12.72 -12.86
N ALA A 232 3.64 12.65 -13.62
CA ALA A 232 4.14 11.40 -14.18
C ALA A 232 4.58 10.38 -13.11
N LYS A 233 5.12 10.85 -11.98
CA LYS A 233 5.48 9.97 -10.85
C LYS A 233 4.25 9.45 -10.12
N ALA A 234 3.25 10.31 -9.91
CA ALA A 234 1.97 9.92 -9.33
C ALA A 234 1.27 8.87 -10.19
N LEU A 235 1.26 9.06 -11.51
CA LEU A 235 0.65 8.14 -12.47
C LEU A 235 1.37 6.77 -12.51
N ARG A 236 2.71 6.76 -12.51
CA ARG A 236 3.48 5.50 -12.42
C ARG A 236 3.27 4.75 -11.11
N ARG A 237 3.00 5.46 -10.01
CA ARG A 237 2.64 4.83 -8.74
C ARG A 237 1.23 4.25 -8.83
N PHE A 238 0.28 5.04 -9.34
CA PHE A 238 -1.10 4.62 -9.56
C PHE A 238 -1.19 3.29 -10.34
N TYR A 239 -0.56 3.18 -11.51
CA TYR A 239 -0.59 1.93 -12.29
C TYR A 239 0.13 0.76 -11.61
N ARG A 240 1.17 1.02 -10.82
CA ARG A 240 1.86 -0.03 -10.08
C ARG A 240 0.99 -0.61 -8.99
N ASP A 241 0.25 0.23 -8.28
CA ASP A 241 -0.66 -0.18 -7.22
C ASP A 241 -1.80 -1.04 -7.82
N GLY A 242 -2.33 -0.65 -8.98
CA GLY A 242 -3.28 -1.45 -9.75
C GLY A 242 -2.73 -2.80 -10.21
N ALA A 243 -1.51 -2.83 -10.76
CA ALA A 243 -0.87 -4.07 -11.18
C ALA A 243 -0.56 -5.01 -10.00
N ALA A 244 -0.13 -4.48 -8.86
CA ALA A 244 0.11 -5.27 -7.66
C ALA A 244 -1.18 -5.94 -7.18
N PHE A 245 -2.29 -5.20 -7.12
CA PHE A 245 -3.59 -5.74 -6.73
C PHE A 245 -4.08 -6.83 -7.71
N SER A 246 -3.95 -6.60 -9.02
CA SER A 246 -4.34 -7.56 -10.05
C SER A 246 -3.50 -8.84 -10.06
N ASN A 247 -2.30 -8.81 -9.47
CA ASN A 247 -1.43 -9.99 -9.36
C ASN A 247 -1.60 -10.73 -8.02
N SER A 248 -2.26 -10.12 -7.03
CA SER A 248 -2.58 -10.77 -5.75
C SER A 248 -3.69 -11.81 -5.91
N ASN A 249 -3.71 -12.82 -5.03
CA ASN A 249 -4.80 -13.81 -4.97
C ASN A 249 -6.08 -13.19 -4.34
N LEU A 250 -7.20 -13.92 -4.38
CA LEU A 250 -8.51 -13.40 -3.93
C LEU A 250 -8.54 -13.04 -2.43
N GLU A 251 -7.89 -13.84 -1.58
CA GLU A 251 -7.81 -13.60 -0.13
C GLU A 251 -7.02 -12.32 0.16
N GLU A 252 -5.86 -12.16 -0.47
CA GLU A 252 -5.03 -10.95 -0.38
C GLU A 252 -5.79 -9.70 -0.83
N ARG A 253 -6.51 -9.78 -1.95
CA ARG A 253 -7.35 -8.67 -2.45
C ARG A 253 -8.44 -8.30 -1.44
N THR A 254 -9.08 -9.30 -0.84
CA THR A 254 -10.13 -9.08 0.17
C THR A 254 -9.57 -8.39 1.40
N LEU A 255 -8.48 -8.91 1.96
CA LEU A 255 -7.77 -8.31 3.10
C LEU A 255 -7.28 -6.89 2.78
N HIS A 256 -6.82 -6.65 1.55
CA HIS A 256 -6.42 -5.33 1.09
C HIS A 256 -7.59 -4.35 1.09
N LEU A 257 -8.76 -4.74 0.58
CA LEU A 257 -9.97 -3.90 0.61
C LEU A 257 -10.47 -3.61 2.03
N ASP A 258 -10.45 -4.61 2.92
CA ASP A 258 -10.81 -4.42 4.33
C ASP A 258 -9.88 -3.42 5.00
N SER A 259 -8.57 -3.53 4.72
CA SER A 259 -7.56 -2.60 5.20
C SER A 259 -7.77 -1.18 4.66
N LEU A 260 -8.05 -1.02 3.36
CA LEU A 260 -8.34 0.28 2.76
C LEU A 260 -9.59 0.92 3.38
N GLU A 261 -10.64 0.14 3.60
CA GLU A 261 -11.87 0.62 4.23
C GLU A 261 -11.63 1.09 5.68
N GLU A 262 -10.94 0.27 6.47
CA GLU A 262 -10.60 0.62 7.86
C GLU A 262 -9.73 1.89 7.93
N GLN A 263 -8.76 2.01 7.02
CA GLN A 263 -7.89 3.19 6.92
C GLN A 263 -8.67 4.43 6.46
N LEU A 264 -9.61 4.30 5.52
CA LEU A 264 -10.43 5.41 5.06
C LEU A 264 -11.30 5.94 6.20
N VAL A 265 -11.96 5.05 6.94
CA VAL A 265 -12.77 5.44 8.11
C VAL A 265 -11.92 6.17 9.14
N LYS A 266 -10.70 5.68 9.42
CA LYS A 266 -9.76 6.35 10.34
C LYS A 266 -9.30 7.71 9.80
N ALA A 267 -8.99 7.82 8.52
CA ALA A 267 -8.53 9.05 7.90
C ALA A 267 -9.63 10.13 7.92
N VAL A 268 -10.86 9.78 7.56
CA VAL A 268 -12.02 10.68 7.65
C VAL A 268 -12.29 11.10 9.09
N ALA A 269 -12.26 10.16 10.04
CA ALA A 269 -12.49 10.48 11.46
C ALA A 269 -11.39 11.34 12.11
N SER A 270 -10.19 11.37 11.50
CA SER A 270 -9.07 12.21 11.95
C SER A 270 -8.85 13.44 11.08
N GLU A 271 -9.77 13.70 10.13
CA GLU A 271 -9.71 14.84 9.18
C GLU A 271 -8.38 14.88 8.41
N SER A 272 -7.77 13.72 8.16
CA SER A 272 -6.51 13.60 7.43
C SER A 272 -6.77 13.53 5.92
N TRP A 273 -7.17 14.64 5.31
CA TRP A 273 -7.63 14.70 3.92
C TRP A 273 -6.60 14.21 2.89
N ASP A 274 -5.31 14.49 3.06
CA ASP A 274 -4.25 13.94 2.20
C ASP A 274 -4.23 12.40 2.18
N GLN A 275 -4.48 11.79 3.34
CA GLN A 275 -4.57 10.34 3.48
C GLN A 275 -5.83 9.81 2.79
N VAL A 276 -6.96 10.53 2.90
CA VAL A 276 -8.19 10.20 2.16
C VAL A 276 -7.93 10.22 0.66
N CYS A 277 -7.28 11.27 0.12
CA CYS A 277 -6.89 11.35 -1.28
C CYS A 277 -5.97 10.19 -1.70
N SER A 278 -4.99 9.84 -0.86
CA SER A 278 -4.10 8.70 -1.13
C SER A 278 -4.85 7.37 -1.21
N LEU A 279 -5.78 7.12 -0.29
CA LEU A 279 -6.56 5.88 -0.25
C LEU A 279 -7.55 5.79 -1.42
N ILE A 280 -8.16 6.91 -1.84
CA ILE A 280 -9.01 6.96 -3.03
C ILE A 280 -8.20 6.64 -4.29
N ARG A 281 -6.99 7.19 -4.44
CA ARG A 281 -6.11 6.86 -5.58
C ARG A 281 -5.77 5.37 -5.62
N GLU A 282 -5.41 4.80 -4.48
CA GLU A 282 -5.09 3.38 -4.36
C GLU A 282 -6.31 2.52 -4.73
N ALA A 283 -7.48 2.82 -4.20
CA ALA A 283 -8.72 2.13 -4.55
C ALA A 283 -9.08 2.28 -6.04
N ALA A 284 -8.98 3.49 -6.61
CA ALA A 284 -9.28 3.75 -8.01
C ALA A 284 -8.33 3.03 -8.96
N ALA A 285 -7.05 2.86 -8.60
CA ALA A 285 -6.09 2.09 -9.39
C ALA A 285 -6.46 0.61 -9.55
N THR A 286 -7.26 0.08 -8.62
CA THR A 286 -7.72 -1.32 -8.61
C THR A 286 -9.12 -1.50 -9.23
N LEU A 287 -9.71 -0.41 -9.72
CA LEU A 287 -11.05 -0.42 -10.27
C LEU A 287 -11.05 -1.02 -11.68
N ALA A 288 -11.92 -2.02 -11.90
CA ALA A 288 -12.14 -2.60 -13.21
C ALA A 288 -13.12 -1.75 -14.03
N ALA A 289 -13.04 -1.84 -15.36
CA ALA A 289 -13.99 -1.19 -16.26
C ALA A 289 -15.45 -1.62 -15.96
N PRO A 290 -16.44 -0.74 -16.21
CA PRO A 290 -17.84 -1.13 -16.13
C PRO A 290 -18.12 -2.31 -17.09
N ARG A 291 -18.99 -3.23 -16.66
CA ARG A 291 -19.41 -4.39 -17.44
C ARG A 291 -20.88 -4.25 -17.78
N GLN A 292 -21.31 -4.64 -18.97
CA GLN A 292 -22.74 -4.62 -19.32
C GLN A 292 -23.48 -5.68 -18.49
N LYS A 293 -24.72 -5.40 -18.10
CA LYS A 293 -25.61 -6.41 -17.52
C LYS A 293 -25.84 -7.50 -18.57
N ALA A 294 -25.86 -8.77 -18.15
CA ALA A 294 -26.21 -9.85 -19.06
C ALA A 294 -27.64 -9.62 -19.56
N ALA A 295 -27.84 -9.60 -20.88
CA ALA A 295 -29.17 -9.69 -21.46
C ALA A 295 -29.77 -11.02 -21.00
N LEU A 296 -31.00 -11.01 -20.50
CA LEU A 296 -31.69 -12.17 -19.90
C LEU A 296 -32.11 -13.23 -20.94
N SER A 297 -31.34 -13.45 -22.00
CA SER A 297 -31.84 -14.09 -23.22
C SER A 297 -31.82 -15.63 -23.20
N GLU A 298 -31.19 -16.32 -22.26
CA GLU A 298 -31.19 -17.79 -22.23
C GLU A 298 -31.23 -18.38 -20.81
N PRO A 299 -31.83 -19.56 -20.61
CA PRO A 299 -31.83 -20.26 -19.32
C PRO A 299 -30.38 -20.54 -18.90
N ALA A 300 -29.97 -19.92 -17.79
CA ALA A 300 -28.59 -19.95 -17.34
C ALA A 300 -28.15 -21.39 -17.04
N VAL A 301 -27.12 -21.86 -17.74
CA VAL A 301 -26.35 -23.03 -17.32
C VAL A 301 -25.86 -22.75 -15.89
N PRO A 302 -26.12 -23.64 -14.91
CA PRO A 302 -25.74 -23.41 -13.53
C PRO A 302 -24.22 -23.19 -13.44
N MET A 303 -23.86 -22.00 -12.98
CA MET A 303 -22.47 -21.59 -12.84
C MET A 303 -21.81 -22.44 -11.74
N PRO A 304 -20.60 -22.98 -11.96
CA PRO A 304 -19.84 -23.70 -10.94
C PRO A 304 -19.76 -22.91 -9.63
N GLU A 305 -19.86 -23.61 -8.49
CA GLU A 305 -19.94 -23.01 -7.16
C GLU A 305 -18.71 -22.14 -6.84
N ASP A 306 -17.51 -22.55 -7.29
CA ASP A 306 -16.27 -21.78 -7.17
C ASP A 306 -16.30 -20.48 -7.99
N ALA A 307 -16.89 -20.51 -9.18
CA ALA A 307 -17.08 -19.32 -10.02
C ALA A 307 -18.10 -18.37 -9.39
N GLN A 308 -19.14 -18.92 -8.75
CA GLN A 308 -20.08 -18.13 -7.96
C GLN A 308 -19.38 -17.45 -6.79
N ASP A 309 -18.59 -18.16 -5.99
CA ASP A 309 -17.84 -17.58 -4.86
C ASP A 309 -16.88 -16.46 -5.31
N ARG A 310 -16.16 -16.69 -6.41
CA ARG A 310 -15.26 -15.68 -7.02
C ARG A 310 -16.01 -14.44 -7.50
N LEU A 311 -17.23 -14.60 -8.04
CA LEU A 311 -18.09 -13.50 -8.47
C LEU A 311 -18.84 -12.84 -7.30
N GLN A 312 -19.14 -13.59 -6.23
CA GLN A 312 -19.84 -13.16 -5.03
C GLN A 312 -18.96 -12.36 -4.08
N ALA A 313 -17.63 -12.46 -4.20
CA ALA A 313 -16.69 -11.66 -3.40
C ALA A 313 -16.93 -10.14 -3.51
N ASN A 314 -17.74 -9.67 -4.48
CA ASN A 314 -18.29 -8.31 -4.56
C ASN A 314 -17.22 -7.20 -4.43
N LEU A 315 -15.95 -7.53 -4.71
CA LEU A 315 -14.79 -6.67 -4.46
C LEU A 315 -14.92 -5.34 -5.18
N GLN A 316 -15.34 -5.38 -6.44
CA GLN A 316 -15.53 -4.19 -7.27
C GLN A 316 -16.71 -3.32 -6.78
N SER A 317 -17.77 -3.92 -6.22
CA SER A 317 -18.86 -3.17 -5.59
C SER A 317 -18.38 -2.47 -4.31
N LYS A 318 -17.59 -3.18 -3.50
CA LYS A 318 -16.97 -2.63 -2.29
C LYS A 318 -16.00 -1.48 -2.61
N LEU A 319 -15.13 -1.65 -3.61
CA LEU A 319 -14.23 -0.60 -4.11
C LEU A 319 -14.98 0.66 -4.54
N ARG A 320 -16.02 0.54 -5.37
CA ARG A 320 -16.81 1.70 -5.80
C ARG A 320 -17.45 2.42 -4.62
N ARG A 321 -18.04 1.69 -3.66
CA ARG A 321 -18.59 2.31 -2.44
C ARG A 321 -17.54 3.05 -1.63
N LEU A 322 -16.35 2.47 -1.48
CA LEU A 322 -15.23 3.10 -0.79
C LEU A 322 -14.82 4.40 -1.48
N ILE A 323 -14.68 4.38 -2.81
CA ILE A 323 -14.35 5.57 -3.61
C ILE A 323 -15.45 6.63 -3.49
N CYS A 324 -16.72 6.28 -3.72
CA CYS A 324 -17.84 7.23 -3.58
C CYS A 324 -17.91 7.85 -2.18
N ARG A 325 -17.68 7.05 -1.13
CA ARG A 325 -17.66 7.52 0.25
C ARG A 325 -16.50 8.48 0.49
N GLY A 326 -15.30 8.16 -0.02
CA GLY A 326 -14.14 9.04 0.08
C GLY A 326 -14.37 10.37 -0.64
N LEU A 327 -14.81 10.33 -1.90
CA LEU A 327 -15.11 11.52 -2.71
C LEU A 327 -16.20 12.38 -2.09
N GLY A 328 -17.25 11.77 -1.53
CA GLY A 328 -18.33 12.49 -0.85
C GLY A 328 -17.91 13.19 0.47
N CYS A 329 -16.71 12.92 0.99
CA CYS A 329 -16.16 13.64 2.15
C CYS A 329 -15.19 14.76 1.76
N LEU A 330 -14.86 14.91 0.48
CA LEU A 330 -13.85 15.86 0.00
C LEU A 330 -14.50 17.03 -0.72
N ASP A 331 -13.86 18.19 -0.60
CA ASP A 331 -14.16 19.34 -1.45
C ASP A 331 -13.32 19.23 -2.74
N LEU A 332 -13.95 18.76 -3.82
CA LEU A 332 -13.28 18.64 -5.11
C LEU A 332 -13.06 20.00 -5.81
N SER A 333 -13.63 21.09 -5.29
CA SER A 333 -13.36 22.45 -5.80
C SER A 333 -12.04 23.02 -5.28
N ASP A 334 -11.51 22.46 -4.18
CA ASP A 334 -10.18 22.81 -3.68
C ASP A 334 -9.10 22.34 -4.66
N ALA A 335 -8.28 23.27 -5.15
CA ALA A 335 -7.26 23.01 -6.15
C ALA A 335 -6.19 22.01 -5.67
N GLY A 336 -5.90 22.00 -4.35
CA GLY A 336 -4.96 21.05 -3.76
C GLY A 336 -5.49 19.62 -3.82
N THR A 337 -6.73 19.43 -3.38
CA THR A 337 -7.45 18.15 -3.39
C THR A 337 -7.64 17.63 -4.82
N ALA A 338 -8.11 18.50 -5.73
CA ALA A 338 -8.28 18.16 -7.15
C ALA A 338 -6.94 17.72 -7.78
N SER A 339 -5.86 18.49 -7.57
CA SER A 339 -4.54 18.12 -8.08
C SER A 339 -4.01 16.79 -7.52
N GLN A 340 -4.31 16.48 -6.26
CA GLN A 340 -3.92 15.19 -5.69
C GLN A 340 -4.70 14.01 -6.29
N LEU A 341 -5.97 14.22 -6.64
CA LEU A 341 -6.87 13.19 -7.16
C LEU A 341 -6.91 13.11 -8.69
N GLU A 342 -6.36 14.08 -9.41
CA GLU A 342 -6.38 14.17 -10.87
C GLU A 342 -6.09 12.82 -11.57
N PRO A 343 -5.02 12.05 -11.25
CA PRO A 343 -4.76 10.79 -11.94
C PRO A 343 -5.88 9.76 -11.76
N ALA A 344 -6.51 9.72 -10.57
CA ALA A 344 -7.59 8.78 -10.29
C ALA A 344 -8.89 9.21 -10.96
N LEU A 345 -9.23 10.51 -10.92
CA LEU A 345 -10.43 11.05 -11.58
C LEU A 345 -10.35 10.89 -13.10
N CYS A 346 -9.19 11.16 -13.69
CA CYS A 346 -8.92 10.97 -15.11
C CYS A 346 -9.07 9.49 -15.52
N PHE A 347 -8.50 8.57 -14.73
CA PHE A 347 -8.62 7.13 -14.97
C PHE A 347 -10.09 6.67 -14.92
N MET A 348 -10.83 7.05 -13.88
CA MET A 348 -12.25 6.68 -13.76
C MET A 348 -13.10 7.27 -14.88
N LYS A 349 -12.82 8.51 -15.31
CA LYS A 349 -13.47 9.14 -16.47
C LYS A 349 -13.25 8.30 -17.73
N LEU A 350 -12.00 7.90 -18.00
CA LEU A 350 -11.68 7.09 -19.18
C LEU A 350 -12.39 5.73 -19.17
N LEU A 351 -12.47 5.07 -18.01
CA LEU A 351 -13.22 3.82 -17.86
C LEU A 351 -14.70 3.99 -18.22
N ILE A 352 -15.32 5.09 -17.78
CA ILE A 352 -16.73 5.41 -18.04
C ILE A 352 -16.94 5.75 -19.52
N GLU A 353 -16.10 6.62 -20.10
CA GLU A 353 -16.23 7.03 -21.51
C GLU A 353 -16.06 5.84 -22.46
N ARG A 354 -15.08 4.95 -22.21
CA ARG A 354 -14.91 3.73 -23.01
C ARG A 354 -16.11 2.79 -22.92
N PHE A 355 -16.76 2.72 -21.76
CA PHE A 355 -17.98 1.95 -21.62
C PHE A 355 -19.13 2.58 -22.42
N LYS A 356 -19.25 3.91 -22.39
CA LYS A 356 -20.28 4.66 -23.14
C LYS A 356 -20.23 4.46 -24.65
N VAL A 357 -19.03 4.20 -25.21
CA VAL A 357 -18.88 3.85 -26.64
C VAL A 357 -19.61 2.54 -26.99
N ARG A 358 -19.78 1.62 -26.02
CA ARG A 358 -20.39 0.30 -26.22
C ARG A 358 -21.87 0.23 -25.81
N GLY A 359 -22.36 1.18 -25.01
CA GLY A 359 -23.73 1.17 -24.50
C GLY A 359 -23.98 2.27 -23.46
N GLN A 360 -25.19 2.31 -22.91
CA GLN A 360 -25.57 3.30 -21.89
C GLN A 360 -25.07 2.90 -20.50
N LEU A 361 -24.67 3.86 -19.66
CA LEU A 361 -24.11 3.57 -18.32
C LEU A 361 -25.15 2.92 -17.38
N GLU A 362 -26.43 3.15 -17.64
CA GLU A 362 -27.62 2.58 -17.01
C GLU A 362 -27.70 1.05 -17.19
N GLU A 363 -27.14 0.56 -18.29
CA GLU A 363 -27.02 -0.87 -18.61
C GLU A 363 -25.81 -1.52 -17.93
N ALA A 364 -24.93 -0.73 -17.30
CA ALA A 364 -23.78 -1.29 -16.60
C ALA A 364 -24.22 -2.09 -15.35
N ARG A 365 -23.50 -3.16 -15.05
CA ARG A 365 -23.56 -3.83 -13.76
C ARG A 365 -23.12 -2.84 -12.68
N ALA A 366 -23.97 -2.67 -11.67
CA ALA A 366 -23.86 -1.60 -10.67
C ALA A 366 -23.95 -0.18 -11.26
N ALA A 367 -24.81 0.03 -12.27
CA ALA A 367 -25.09 1.32 -12.89
C ALA A 367 -25.21 2.48 -11.89
N LYS A 368 -25.99 2.31 -10.80
CA LYS A 368 -26.14 3.33 -9.74
C LYS A 368 -24.78 3.82 -9.18
N GLN A 369 -23.84 2.92 -8.91
CA GLN A 369 -22.52 3.28 -8.38
C GLN A 369 -21.68 4.01 -9.43
N TRP A 370 -21.76 3.58 -10.69
CA TRP A 370 -21.03 4.22 -11.79
C TRP A 370 -21.59 5.61 -12.13
N MET A 371 -22.91 5.78 -12.13
CA MET A 371 -23.55 7.08 -12.29
C MET A 371 -23.17 8.03 -11.15
N LEU A 372 -23.11 7.53 -9.91
CA LEU A 372 -22.66 8.33 -8.77
C LEU A 372 -21.20 8.77 -8.92
N LEU A 373 -20.30 7.87 -9.35
CA LEU A 373 -18.92 8.22 -9.68
C LEU A 373 -18.84 9.24 -10.82
N GLN A 374 -19.65 9.08 -11.87
CA GLN A 374 -19.74 10.05 -12.95
C GLN A 374 -20.16 11.43 -12.42
N GLY A 375 -21.12 11.51 -11.52
CA GLY A 375 -21.55 12.75 -10.89
C GLY A 375 -20.42 13.49 -10.17
N PHE A 376 -19.57 12.76 -9.42
CA PHE A 376 -18.39 13.37 -8.79
C PHE A 376 -17.38 13.90 -9.82
N ILE A 377 -17.17 13.18 -10.92
CA ILE A 377 -16.21 13.53 -11.98
C ILE A 377 -16.71 14.74 -12.79
N THR A 378 -18.01 14.85 -13.07
CA THR A 378 -18.58 15.94 -13.87
C THR A 378 -18.85 17.20 -13.06
N ALA A 379 -19.10 17.10 -11.76
CA ALA A 379 -19.25 18.25 -10.86
C ALA A 379 -17.97 19.12 -10.79
N GLU A 380 -16.79 18.51 -10.96
CA GLU A 380 -15.52 19.22 -11.10
C GLU A 380 -15.49 20.11 -12.36
N ALA A 381 -16.14 19.67 -13.46
CA ALA A 381 -16.18 20.45 -14.69
C ALA A 381 -17.16 21.62 -14.63
N THR A 382 -18.22 21.51 -13.82
CA THR A 382 -19.29 22.51 -13.74
C THR A 382 -19.04 23.60 -12.71
N THR A 383 -18.15 23.42 -11.74
CA THR A 383 -17.83 24.45 -10.73
C THR A 383 -17.11 25.69 -11.27
N LYS A 384 -16.75 25.72 -12.57
CA LYS A 384 -16.32 26.94 -13.28
C LYS A 384 -17.47 27.77 -13.89
N ALA A 385 -18.71 27.27 -13.86
CA ALA A 385 -19.93 27.99 -14.25
C ALA A 385 -20.91 27.97 -13.06
N GLY A 386 -21.21 29.12 -12.48
CA GLY A 386 -21.84 29.25 -11.17
C GLY A 386 -23.13 28.46 -10.91
N ALA A 387 -23.21 27.97 -9.67
CA ALA A 387 -24.39 27.72 -8.81
C ALA A 387 -25.48 26.69 -9.17
N SER A 388 -25.74 25.85 -8.15
CA SER A 388 -27.04 25.27 -7.74
C SER A 388 -27.59 24.05 -8.49
N LEU A 389 -27.06 22.87 -8.14
CA LEU A 389 -27.75 21.58 -8.27
C LEU A 389 -27.85 20.92 -6.89
N GLY A 390 -28.74 21.45 -6.06
CA GLY A 390 -29.15 20.83 -4.81
C GLY A 390 -30.66 20.99 -4.67
N ASN A 391 -31.40 19.89 -4.78
CA ASN A 391 -32.86 19.75 -4.64
C ASN A 391 -33.66 19.84 -5.95
N SER A 392 -33.59 18.82 -6.82
CA SER A 392 -34.76 18.41 -7.61
C SER A 392 -34.54 17.06 -8.29
N LEU A 393 -34.79 15.97 -7.57
CA LEU A 393 -35.16 14.68 -8.14
C LEU A 393 -36.17 14.07 -7.16
N THR A 394 -37.45 14.34 -7.42
CA THR A 394 -38.60 13.83 -6.66
C THR A 394 -38.94 12.41 -7.10
N GLU A 395 -38.98 11.51 -6.11
CA GLU A 395 -40.10 10.62 -5.80
C GLU A 395 -40.79 9.93 -7.00
N ASP A 396 -40.29 8.75 -7.40
CA ASP A 396 -41.02 7.50 -7.11
C ASP A 396 -40.20 6.24 -7.49
N SER A 397 -40.30 5.22 -6.63
CA SER A 397 -39.84 3.83 -6.85
C SER A 397 -38.32 3.51 -6.81
N CYS A 398 -37.69 3.64 -5.64
CA CYS A 398 -36.86 2.56 -5.04
C CYS A 398 -36.43 2.90 -3.59
N ARG A 399 -37.24 2.50 -2.61
CA ARG A 399 -36.95 2.68 -1.17
C ARG A 399 -35.83 1.73 -0.74
N THR A 400 -34.60 2.23 -0.53
CA THR A 400 -33.68 1.78 0.57
C THR A 400 -32.38 2.58 0.75
N ASP A 401 -31.93 3.44 -0.17
CA ASP A 401 -30.53 3.93 -0.12
C ASP A 401 -30.29 5.45 0.09
N ASP A 402 -31.32 6.30 0.19
CA ASP A 402 -31.14 7.77 0.08
C ASP A 402 -30.88 8.56 1.38
N ALA A 403 -30.67 7.92 2.54
CA ALA A 403 -30.36 8.65 3.79
C ALA A 403 -28.87 9.05 3.96
N PHE A 404 -28.07 9.02 2.89
CA PHE A 404 -26.62 8.78 3.00
C PHE A 404 -25.71 10.02 3.12
N ILE A 405 -26.17 11.27 2.88
CA ILE A 405 -25.27 12.44 2.86
C ILE A 405 -25.84 13.63 3.63
N ARG A 406 -26.04 13.52 4.94
CA ARG A 406 -26.06 14.70 5.83
C ARG A 406 -25.35 14.38 7.17
N LYS A 407 -24.16 14.97 7.32
CA LYS A 407 -23.35 15.09 8.55
C LYS A 407 -22.67 13.82 9.10
N GLY A 408 -21.47 13.51 8.60
CA GLY A 408 -20.28 13.08 9.36
C GLY A 408 -20.35 11.92 10.36
N LYS A 409 -21.46 11.19 10.46
CA LYS A 409 -21.64 10.07 11.39
C LYS A 409 -21.62 8.79 10.59
N VAL A 410 -20.64 7.91 10.84
CA VAL A 410 -20.57 6.57 10.24
C VAL A 410 -21.87 5.82 10.57
N ILE A 411 -22.76 5.72 9.58
CA ILE A 411 -23.95 4.88 9.65
C ILE A 411 -23.51 3.48 9.22
N TRP A 412 -23.31 2.62 10.21
CA TRP A 412 -23.36 1.16 10.04
C TRP A 412 -24.65 0.81 9.30
N SER A 413 -24.61 -0.16 8.39
CA SER A 413 -25.79 -0.62 7.63
C SER A 413 -26.99 -0.80 8.58
N GLY A 414 -28.18 -0.45 8.12
CA GLY A 414 -29.38 -0.41 8.98
C GLY A 414 -29.69 -1.72 9.73
N GLU A 415 -29.15 -2.85 9.26
CA GLU A 415 -29.27 -4.17 9.88
C GLU A 415 -28.40 -4.34 11.14
N ASP A 416 -27.30 -3.60 11.27
CA ASP A 416 -26.42 -3.68 12.44
C ASP A 416 -27.00 -2.96 13.67
N ARG A 417 -27.98 -2.07 13.48
CA ARG A 417 -28.62 -1.34 14.57
C ARG A 417 -29.92 -2.03 14.98
N GLY A 418 -30.20 -2.02 16.29
CA GLY A 418 -31.51 -2.41 16.79
C GLY A 418 -32.60 -1.53 16.17
N SER A 419 -33.72 -2.14 15.82
CA SER A 419 -34.86 -1.50 15.17
C SER A 419 -36.14 -1.77 15.96
N SER A 420 -37.01 -0.77 16.07
CA SER A 420 -38.36 -0.90 16.62
C SER A 420 -39.36 -0.58 15.51
N LYS A 421 -39.79 -1.59 14.75
CA LYS A 421 -40.77 -1.42 13.66
C LYS A 421 -42.08 -2.07 14.10
N ASP A 422 -43.19 -1.39 13.83
CA ASP A 422 -44.55 -1.88 14.10
C ASP A 422 -44.77 -2.30 15.56
N GLY A 423 -44.15 -1.55 16.48
CA GLY A 423 -44.21 -1.85 17.90
C GLY A 423 -43.44 -3.10 18.32
N VAL A 424 -42.65 -3.73 17.44
CA VAL A 424 -41.81 -4.89 17.76
C VAL A 424 -40.34 -4.50 17.73
N TYR A 425 -39.61 -4.87 18.79
CA TYR A 425 -38.18 -4.63 18.92
C TYR A 425 -37.36 -5.81 18.40
N ILE A 426 -36.45 -5.49 17.46
CA ILE A 426 -35.50 -6.43 16.88
C ILE A 426 -34.08 -5.91 17.17
N PRO A 427 -33.28 -6.60 18.01
CA PRO A 427 -31.90 -6.21 18.28
C PRO A 427 -31.02 -6.25 17.02
N GLY A 428 -29.95 -5.46 17.00
CA GLY A 428 -28.96 -5.50 15.92
C GLY A 428 -28.16 -6.82 15.89
N VAL A 429 -27.55 -7.14 14.75
CA VAL A 429 -26.82 -8.40 14.52
C VAL A 429 -25.81 -8.72 15.64
N LYS A 430 -25.03 -7.73 16.07
CA LYS A 430 -24.02 -7.90 17.13
C LYS A 430 -24.61 -8.24 18.51
N VAL A 431 -25.83 -7.81 18.78
CA VAL A 431 -26.54 -8.15 20.03
C VAL A 431 -27.11 -9.56 19.92
N LYS A 432 -27.66 -9.92 18.76
CA LYS A 432 -28.16 -11.27 18.46
C LYS A 432 -27.06 -12.33 18.53
N SER A 433 -25.83 -11.98 18.14
CA SER A 433 -24.68 -12.91 18.17
C SER A 433 -24.10 -13.15 19.58
N ASN A 434 -24.62 -12.49 20.62
CA ASN A 434 -24.15 -12.72 21.98
C ASN A 434 -24.74 -14.04 22.53
N PRO A 435 -23.93 -14.97 23.05
CA PRO A 435 -24.40 -16.29 23.49
C PRO A 435 -25.37 -16.25 24.69
N LEU A 436 -25.42 -15.14 25.43
CA LEU A 436 -26.36 -14.92 26.53
C LEU A 436 -27.67 -14.28 26.07
N VAL A 437 -27.78 -13.93 24.79
CA VAL A 437 -28.98 -13.37 24.18
C VAL A 437 -29.65 -14.46 23.35
N ARG A 438 -30.94 -14.69 23.58
CA ARG A 438 -31.74 -15.65 22.82
C ARG A 438 -33.11 -15.10 22.49
N ASN A 439 -33.69 -15.59 21.40
CA ASN A 439 -35.07 -15.34 21.07
C ASN A 439 -35.94 -16.40 21.76
N THR A 440 -36.92 -15.99 22.56
CA THR A 440 -37.81 -16.91 23.29
C THR A 440 -39.05 -17.31 22.51
N GLY A 441 -39.37 -16.66 21.39
CA GLY A 441 -40.64 -16.79 20.66
C GLY A 441 -41.84 -16.18 21.40
N ASN A 442 -41.79 -16.09 22.73
CA ASN A 442 -42.78 -15.41 23.56
C ASN A 442 -42.50 -13.91 23.60
N ASP A 443 -43.44 -13.10 23.11
CA ASP A 443 -43.32 -11.65 23.13
C ASP A 443 -43.63 -11.07 24.53
N VAL A 444 -42.70 -10.30 25.07
CA VAL A 444 -42.88 -9.55 26.32
C VAL A 444 -43.40 -8.15 25.98
N SER A 445 -44.54 -7.77 26.57
CA SER A 445 -45.10 -6.42 26.46
C SER A 445 -44.34 -5.45 27.36
N LEU A 446 -43.85 -4.37 26.76
CA LEU A 446 -43.13 -3.28 27.41
C LEU A 446 -43.91 -1.98 27.20
N ILE A 447 -43.95 -1.12 28.20
CA ILE A 447 -44.64 0.18 28.16
C ILE A 447 -43.62 1.28 28.43
N CYS A 448 -43.64 2.34 27.63
CA CYS A 448 -42.86 3.54 27.90
C CYS A 448 -43.38 4.26 29.14
N ASP A 449 -42.53 4.46 30.14
CA ASP A 449 -42.86 5.11 31.43
C ASP A 449 -43.38 6.55 31.30
N LYS A 450 -43.05 7.26 30.21
CA LYS A 450 -43.47 8.66 29.99
C LYS A 450 -44.75 8.82 29.18
N CYS A 451 -44.95 8.01 28.15
CA CYS A 451 -46.01 8.24 27.16
C CYS A 451 -46.92 7.03 26.93
N GLY A 452 -46.72 5.93 27.67
CA GLY A 452 -47.59 4.75 27.61
C GLY A 452 -47.50 3.91 26.33
N ILE A 453 -46.71 4.31 25.34
CA ILE A 453 -46.55 3.56 24.08
C ILE A 453 -46.01 2.16 24.36
N LYS A 454 -46.68 1.16 23.79
CA LYS A 454 -46.33 -0.25 23.90
C LYS A 454 -45.25 -0.64 22.91
N LEU A 455 -44.36 -1.53 23.33
CA LEU A 455 -43.32 -2.16 22.54
C LEU A 455 -43.25 -3.64 22.93
N TRP A 456 -43.12 -4.52 21.95
CA TRP A 456 -43.03 -5.97 22.13
C TRP A 456 -41.60 -6.42 21.90
N SER A 457 -41.11 -7.34 22.72
CA SER A 457 -39.76 -7.91 22.56
C SER A 457 -39.77 -9.40 22.88
N SER A 458 -39.44 -10.22 21.89
CA SER A 458 -39.20 -11.66 22.03
C SER A 458 -37.72 -11.99 22.32
N TRP A 459 -36.88 -10.97 22.52
CA TRP A 459 -35.46 -11.15 22.78
C TRP A 459 -35.16 -10.98 24.27
N VAL A 460 -34.52 -11.98 24.86
CA VAL A 460 -34.12 -11.96 26.27
C VAL A 460 -32.62 -12.14 26.42
N PHE A 461 -32.08 -11.51 27.47
CA PHE A 461 -30.74 -11.72 27.95
C PHE A 461 -30.81 -12.54 29.25
N GLU A 462 -30.25 -13.74 29.24
CA GLU A 462 -30.22 -14.63 30.40
C GLU A 462 -28.81 -14.71 30.97
N TYR A 463 -28.68 -14.43 32.27
CA TYR A 463 -27.41 -14.54 32.95
C TYR A 463 -27.60 -14.96 34.41
N ARG A 464 -26.94 -16.06 34.81
CA ARG A 464 -27.01 -16.63 36.17
C ARG A 464 -28.45 -16.89 36.63
N GLY A 465 -29.27 -17.49 35.75
CA GLY A 465 -30.67 -17.83 36.03
C GLY A 465 -31.61 -16.62 36.12
N LYS A 466 -31.12 -15.39 35.87
CA LYS A 466 -31.97 -14.19 35.75
C LYS A 466 -32.23 -13.89 34.29
N VAL A 467 -33.50 -13.73 33.95
CA VAL A 467 -33.96 -13.42 32.59
C VAL A 467 -34.33 -11.94 32.53
N HIS A 468 -33.78 -11.24 31.54
CA HIS A 468 -34.07 -9.83 31.27
C HIS A 468 -34.61 -9.65 29.86
N SER A 469 -35.72 -8.94 29.67
CA SER A 469 -36.18 -8.56 28.33
C SER A 469 -35.28 -7.47 27.74
N LEU A 470 -34.85 -7.64 26.49
CA LEU A 470 -34.01 -6.64 25.81
C LEU A 470 -34.85 -5.45 25.34
N VAL A 471 -34.33 -4.25 25.58
CA VAL A 471 -34.94 -2.98 25.17
C VAL A 471 -33.94 -2.12 24.37
N PRO A 472 -34.44 -1.20 23.52
CA PRO A 472 -33.57 -0.26 22.79
C PRO A 472 -32.66 0.55 23.72
N ARG A 473 -31.42 0.82 23.28
CA ARG A 473 -30.36 1.50 24.05
C ARG A 473 -30.82 2.82 24.65
N HIS A 474 -31.57 3.57 23.86
CA HIS A 474 -31.99 4.93 24.16
C HIS A 474 -33.43 5.02 24.66
N GLY A 475 -34.08 3.87 24.93
CA GLY A 475 -35.49 3.84 25.31
C GLY A 475 -36.40 4.27 24.16
N HIS A 476 -37.51 4.94 24.49
CA HIS A 476 -38.44 5.44 23.47
C HIS A 476 -37.90 6.74 22.85
N ASN A 477 -37.46 6.67 21.58
CA ASN A 477 -36.80 7.78 20.90
C ASN A 477 -37.60 9.10 20.91
N ALA A 478 -38.95 9.06 20.87
CA ALA A 478 -39.76 10.27 20.77
C ALA A 478 -39.81 11.09 22.08
N CYS A 479 -39.78 10.43 23.25
CA CYS A 479 -39.92 11.11 24.55
C CYS A 479 -38.72 10.90 25.50
N GLY A 480 -37.75 10.08 25.09
CA GLY A 480 -36.63 9.66 25.93
C GLY A 480 -37.07 8.92 27.20
N GLY A 481 -38.23 8.28 27.18
CA GLY A 481 -38.74 7.44 28.27
C GLY A 481 -38.08 6.07 28.28
N LYS A 482 -38.14 5.38 29.42
CA LYS A 482 -37.64 4.02 29.57
C LYS A 482 -38.80 3.05 29.35
N TYR A 483 -38.53 1.97 28.61
CA TYR A 483 -39.46 0.87 28.52
C TYR A 483 -39.37 0.01 29.78
N VAL A 484 -40.52 -0.17 30.44
CA VAL A 484 -40.71 -1.06 31.60
C VAL A 484 -41.63 -2.21 31.20
N PRO A 485 -41.42 -3.44 31.72
CA PRO A 485 -42.29 -4.56 31.40
C PRO A 485 -43.64 -4.40 32.08
N THR A 486 -44.70 -4.82 31.39
CA THR A 486 -46.05 -4.84 31.96
C THR A 486 -46.18 -5.91 33.04
N ASP A 487 -45.43 -7.02 32.91
CA ASP A 487 -45.30 -8.04 33.94
C ASP A 487 -44.21 -7.63 34.95
N ALA A 488 -44.61 -7.42 36.21
CA ALA A 488 -43.73 -6.99 37.30
C ALA A 488 -42.61 -8.00 37.63
N LYS A 489 -42.71 -9.26 37.17
CA LYS A 489 -41.71 -10.30 37.45
C LYS A 489 -40.48 -10.23 36.53
N LEU A 490 -40.60 -9.60 35.37
CA LEU A 490 -39.51 -9.46 34.41
C LEU A 490 -38.77 -8.15 34.65
N SER A 491 -37.45 -8.16 34.43
CA SER A 491 -36.65 -6.93 34.42
C SER A 491 -36.11 -6.67 33.02
N VAL A 492 -35.74 -5.42 32.72
CA VAL A 492 -35.28 -5.02 31.39
C VAL A 492 -33.78 -4.79 31.35
N LYS A 493 -33.16 -5.07 30.19
CA LYS A 493 -31.76 -4.77 29.91
C LYS A 493 -31.64 -4.05 28.58
N ARG A 494 -30.90 -2.93 28.55
CA ARG A 494 -30.62 -2.22 27.30
C ARG A 494 -29.69 -3.05 26.42
N ASP A 495 -29.88 -2.99 25.12
CA ASP A 495 -29.06 -3.62 24.06
C ASP A 495 -27.64 -3.01 23.91
N ASN A 496 -27.04 -2.55 25.01
CA ASN A 496 -25.66 -2.10 25.01
C ASN A 496 -24.72 -3.32 25.05
N THR A 497 -24.03 -3.61 23.96
CA THR A 497 -23.04 -4.72 23.88
C THR A 497 -22.06 -4.76 25.06
N GLU A 498 -21.61 -3.61 25.58
CA GLU A 498 -20.70 -3.55 26.73
C GLU A 498 -21.32 -4.09 28.04
N HIS A 499 -22.64 -4.07 28.15
CA HIS A 499 -23.39 -4.55 29.32
C HIS A 499 -23.93 -5.97 29.14
N LEU A 500 -23.97 -6.46 27.91
CA LEU A 500 -24.38 -7.83 27.56
C LEU A 500 -23.18 -8.78 27.50
N ASP A 501 -21.98 -8.26 27.28
CA ASP A 501 -20.75 -9.03 27.27
C ASP A 501 -20.30 -9.35 28.71
N MET A 502 -20.89 -10.40 29.29
CA MET A 502 -20.64 -10.85 30.66
C MET A 502 -19.78 -12.12 30.66
N CYS A 503 -18.75 -12.13 31.50
CA CYS A 503 -17.90 -13.31 31.66
C CYS A 503 -18.49 -14.34 32.64
N PRO A 504 -17.99 -15.58 32.68
CA PRO A 504 -18.41 -16.59 33.67
C PRO A 504 -18.20 -16.16 35.13
N HIS A 505 -17.23 -15.28 35.38
CA HIS A 505 -16.86 -14.84 36.73
C HIS A 505 -17.82 -13.84 37.39
N GLY A 506 -18.89 -13.39 36.73
CA GLY A 506 -19.90 -12.52 37.36
C GLY A 506 -19.86 -11.06 36.97
N GLY A 507 -18.92 -10.65 36.12
CA GLY A 507 -18.73 -9.25 35.73
C GLY A 507 -18.76 -9.05 34.21
N ALA A 508 -18.92 -7.79 33.80
CA ALA A 508 -18.73 -7.41 32.40
C ALA A 508 -17.30 -7.80 31.95
N LEU A 509 -17.16 -8.43 30.79
CA LEU A 509 -15.91 -8.99 30.29
C LEU A 509 -14.78 -7.94 30.30
N ARG A 510 -15.07 -6.73 29.82
CA ARG A 510 -14.16 -5.57 29.85
C ARG A 510 -13.62 -5.20 31.25
N HIS A 511 -14.33 -5.54 32.32
CA HIS A 511 -13.97 -5.19 33.70
C HIS A 511 -13.60 -6.40 34.56
N CYS A 512 -13.52 -7.60 33.97
CA CYS A 512 -13.18 -8.80 34.71
C CYS A 512 -11.66 -8.91 34.87
N VAL A 513 -11.18 -8.88 36.12
CA VAL A 513 -9.75 -9.02 36.45
C VAL A 513 -9.24 -10.41 36.05
N LYS A 514 -10.03 -11.46 36.27
CA LYS A 514 -9.67 -12.85 35.95
C LYS A 514 -9.57 -13.11 34.44
N CYS A 515 -10.40 -12.43 33.64
CA CYS A 515 -10.36 -12.54 32.17
C CYS A 515 -9.40 -11.52 31.54
N GLU A 516 -8.69 -10.73 32.34
CA GLU A 516 -7.83 -9.63 31.87
C GLU A 516 -8.56 -8.69 30.89
N GLY A 517 -9.79 -8.33 31.23
CA GLY A 517 -10.64 -7.49 30.40
C GLY A 517 -9.96 -6.22 29.92
N SER A 518 -10.41 -5.69 28.78
CA SER A 518 -9.77 -4.55 28.11
C SER A 518 -9.71 -3.25 28.95
N GLY A 519 -10.55 -3.13 29.98
CA GLY A 519 -10.55 -2.07 30.99
C GLY A 519 -9.71 -2.37 32.23
N ILE A 520 -8.94 -3.46 32.26
CA ILE A 520 -8.00 -3.82 33.33
C ILE A 520 -6.58 -3.47 32.87
N CYS A 521 -5.88 -2.68 33.69
CA CYS A 521 -4.50 -2.29 33.41
C CYS A 521 -3.50 -3.39 33.77
N VAL A 522 -2.22 -3.19 33.43
CA VAL A 522 -1.12 -4.10 33.81
C VAL A 522 -0.99 -4.29 35.32
N HIS A 523 -1.43 -3.31 36.12
CA HIS A 523 -1.46 -3.38 37.58
C HIS A 523 -2.68 -4.16 38.13
N LYS A 524 -3.40 -4.92 37.30
CA LYS A 524 -4.59 -5.72 37.65
C LYS A 524 -5.76 -4.95 38.30
N LYS A 525 -5.76 -3.62 38.18
CA LYS A 525 -6.84 -2.71 38.60
C LYS A 525 -7.59 -2.17 37.38
N ARG A 526 -8.83 -1.69 37.54
CA ARG A 526 -9.55 -1.01 36.44
C ARG A 526 -8.76 0.24 36.03
N THR A 527 -8.60 0.46 34.73
CA THR A 527 -7.82 1.59 34.19
C THR A 527 -8.31 2.93 34.72
N SER A 528 -9.63 3.09 34.87
CA SER A 528 -10.26 4.31 35.39
C SER A 528 -10.08 4.54 36.89
N SER A 529 -9.68 3.51 37.65
CA SER A 529 -9.51 3.60 39.11
C SER A 529 -8.09 3.24 39.56
N CYS A 530 -7.16 3.03 38.62
CA CYS A 530 -5.80 2.66 38.95
C CYS A 530 -4.99 3.94 39.23
N PRO A 531 -4.49 4.16 40.47
CA PRO A 531 -3.77 5.39 40.81
C PRO A 531 -2.51 5.58 39.95
N HIS A 532 -1.80 4.50 39.59
CA HIS A 532 -0.65 4.58 38.68
C HIS A 532 -1.04 5.03 37.26
N CYS A 533 -2.16 4.54 36.72
CA CYS A 533 -2.63 4.95 35.40
C CYS A 533 -3.19 6.38 35.42
N LEU A 534 -3.84 6.78 36.51
CA LEU A 534 -4.35 8.15 36.68
C LEU A 534 -3.20 9.16 36.80
N ALA A 535 -2.18 8.85 37.61
CA ALA A 535 -1.00 9.70 37.80
C ALA A 535 -0.16 9.86 36.53
N ALA A 536 -0.03 8.79 35.72
CA ALA A 536 0.70 8.83 34.45
C ALA A 536 0.02 9.64 33.33
N GLY A 537 -1.05 10.40 33.64
CA GLY A 537 -1.79 11.16 32.64
C GLY A 537 -2.37 10.28 31.55
N TYR A 538 -2.66 9.01 31.86
CA TYR A 538 -3.15 7.99 30.92
C TYR A 538 -4.63 8.26 30.56
N LYS A 539 -4.95 9.48 30.12
CA LYS A 539 -6.22 9.83 29.49
C LYS A 539 -6.26 9.17 28.11
N LYS A 540 -6.81 7.96 28.07
CA LYS A 540 -7.37 7.27 26.89
C LYS A 540 -6.50 7.15 25.61
N ARG A 541 -5.16 7.23 25.66
CA ARG A 541 -4.34 7.19 24.43
C ARG A 541 -3.82 5.81 24.00
N THR A 542 -4.03 4.72 24.74
CA THR A 542 -3.29 3.48 24.45
C THR A 542 -4.03 2.19 24.81
N GLN A 543 -4.77 1.67 23.84
CA GLN A 543 -4.87 0.22 23.58
C GLN A 543 -4.10 -0.21 22.32
N LYS A 544 -3.63 0.74 21.49
CA LYS A 544 -2.98 0.46 20.20
C LYS A 544 -1.52 -0.02 20.31
N ALA A 545 -0.88 0.11 21.46
CA ALA A 545 0.49 -0.32 21.68
C ALA A 545 0.61 -1.83 21.98
N ARG A 546 -0.39 -2.43 22.67
CA ARG A 546 -0.30 -3.81 23.16
C ARG A 546 -0.49 -4.88 22.06
N THR A 547 -1.14 -4.54 20.95
CA THR A 547 -1.26 -5.45 19.77
C THR A 547 0.01 -5.50 18.92
N ARG A 548 0.98 -4.59 19.10
CA ARG A 548 2.25 -4.62 18.36
C ARG A 548 3.31 -5.52 19.02
N GLU A 549 3.38 -5.58 20.35
CA GLU A 549 4.39 -6.38 21.06
C GLU A 549 4.13 -7.90 21.07
N VAL A 550 2.86 -8.32 21.03
CA VAL A 550 2.54 -9.77 21.01
C VAL A 550 2.82 -10.39 19.63
N LYS A 551 2.79 -9.59 18.54
CA LYS A 551 3.12 -10.06 17.18
C LYS A 551 4.61 -10.25 16.92
N THR A 552 5.48 -9.43 17.54
CA THR A 552 6.94 -9.58 17.38
C THR A 552 7.47 -10.81 18.13
N SER A 553 6.87 -11.17 19.26
CA SER A 553 7.33 -12.30 20.09
C SER A 553 7.02 -13.69 19.50
N ARG A 554 5.98 -13.82 18.66
CA ARG A 554 5.63 -15.10 17.99
C ARG A 554 6.44 -15.38 16.72
N ILE A 555 6.99 -14.35 16.08
CA ILE A 555 7.80 -14.52 14.85
C ILE A 555 9.22 -15.00 15.20
N SER A 556 9.77 -14.61 16.36
CA SER A 556 11.11 -15.02 16.80
C SER A 556 11.23 -16.52 17.11
N PHE A 557 10.15 -17.19 17.51
CA PHE A 557 10.19 -18.64 17.82
C PHE A 557 10.08 -19.54 16.57
N VAL A 558 9.51 -19.05 15.46
CA VAL A 558 9.37 -19.84 14.22
C VAL A 558 10.66 -19.81 13.39
N VAL A 559 11.44 -18.73 13.45
CA VAL A 559 12.69 -18.60 12.68
C VAL A 559 13.83 -19.44 13.28
N ALA A 560 13.84 -19.69 14.59
CA ALA A 560 14.85 -20.52 15.23
C ALA A 560 14.68 -22.04 14.95
N GLY A 561 13.47 -22.49 14.61
CA GLY A 561 13.19 -23.93 14.38
C GLY A 561 13.48 -24.45 12.98
N ILE A 562 13.72 -23.57 12.00
CA ILE A 562 13.88 -23.96 10.57
C ILE A 562 15.37 -24.06 10.17
N CYS A 563 16.30 -23.54 10.96
CA CYS A 563 17.73 -23.54 10.62
C CYS A 563 18.50 -24.84 10.93
N THR A 564 17.91 -25.84 11.58
CA THR A 564 18.63 -27.05 12.03
C THR A 564 18.49 -28.27 11.11
N THR A 565 17.72 -28.21 10.02
CA THR A 565 17.35 -29.44 9.27
C THR A 565 17.96 -29.57 7.87
N THR A 566 18.94 -28.75 7.47
CA THR A 566 19.51 -28.82 6.11
C THR A 566 21.03 -28.80 6.09
N LEU A 567 21.66 -29.70 6.84
CA LEU A 567 23.11 -29.89 6.81
C LEU A 567 23.53 -31.32 7.17
N MET A 568 23.02 -32.32 6.43
CA MET A 568 23.64 -33.64 6.33
C MET A 568 23.28 -34.30 5.01
N CYS A 569 24.14 -34.13 3.99
CA CYS A 569 24.35 -35.13 2.95
C CYS A 569 25.52 -34.70 2.05
N LEU A 570 26.72 -35.23 2.34
CA LEU A 570 27.81 -35.43 1.38
C LEU A 570 28.85 -36.31 2.09
N LYS A 571 28.79 -37.63 1.83
CA LYS A 571 29.83 -38.60 2.19
C LYS A 571 30.40 -39.21 0.91
N CYS A 572 31.72 -39.09 0.80
CA CYS A 572 32.69 -40.10 0.36
C CYS A 572 32.62 -40.68 -1.07
N THR A 573 33.62 -40.33 -1.87
CA THR A 573 34.22 -41.21 -2.90
C THR A 573 35.66 -41.56 -2.46
N PRO A 574 36.14 -42.82 -2.63
CA PRO A 574 37.49 -43.20 -2.25
C PRO A 574 38.50 -42.98 -3.37
N SER A 575 39.67 -42.47 -3.00
CA SER A 575 40.86 -42.35 -3.83
C SER A 575 41.50 -43.72 -4.04
N VAL A 576 41.70 -44.11 -5.31
CA VAL A 576 42.56 -45.23 -5.69
C VAL A 576 43.93 -44.68 -6.06
N VAL A 577 44.93 -45.11 -5.31
CA VAL A 577 46.36 -44.87 -5.54
C VAL A 577 46.89 -45.99 -6.44
N TYR A 578 47.54 -45.66 -7.54
CA TYR A 578 48.36 -46.59 -8.32
C TYR A 578 49.82 -46.10 -8.32
N PHE A 579 50.71 -46.92 -7.78
CA PHE A 579 52.17 -46.84 -7.93
C PHE A 579 52.60 -47.82 -9.03
N PRO A 580 53.55 -47.47 -9.91
CA PRO A 580 54.24 -48.47 -10.74
C PRO A 580 55.56 -48.88 -10.08
N GLY A 581 55.76 -50.19 -9.95
CA GLY A 581 57.05 -50.83 -9.71
C GLY A 581 57.41 -51.73 -10.89
N CYS A 582 58.65 -51.61 -11.36
CA CYS A 582 59.28 -52.40 -12.43
C CYS A 582 59.41 -53.89 -12.07
N VAL A 583 59.21 -54.76 -13.05
CA VAL A 583 60.22 -55.70 -13.61
C VAL A 583 59.96 -55.79 -15.12
#